data_AF-A0A954P4G0-F1
#
_entry.id   AF-A0A954P4G0-F1
#
_cell.length_a   1.000
_cell.length_b   1.000
_cell.length_c   1.000
_cell.angle_alpha   90.00
_cell.angle_beta   90.00
_cell.angle_gamma   90.00
#
_symmetry.space_group_name_H-M   'P 1'
#
loop_
_entity.id
_entity.type
_entity.pdbx_description
1 polymer ?
#
loop_
_entity_poly.entity_id
_entity_poly.type
_entity_poly.pdbx_seq_one_letter_code
_entity_poly.pdbx_strand_id
1 'polypeptide(L)'
;MLELLLRGASPAAACQQLGLSPFAWIRTLDDSEPLRHRTAAVQQLLTGNVLAAAYRAAMQGAASIQSLWLKTFNTRPAEEAPAATPHTFDDYFDRLSRNELFQLARAMGVDVPPELDATPAPAGQRPQPPGLS
;
A
#
# COMPACT_ATOMS: atom_id res chain seq x y z
N MET A 1 8.17 29.04 -26.70
CA MET A 1 7.46 28.59 -25.48
C MET A 1 7.85 27.17 -25.09
N LEU A 2 7.48 26.14 -25.87
CA LEU A 2 7.75 24.73 -25.55
C LEU A 2 9.24 24.44 -25.26
N GLU A 3 10.17 25.06 -25.99
CA GLU A 3 11.61 24.92 -25.74
C GLU A 3 12.05 25.46 -24.37
N LEU A 4 11.44 26.55 -23.89
CA LEU A 4 11.74 27.10 -22.56
C LEU A 4 11.20 26.18 -21.47
N LEU A 5 10.00 25.62 -21.68
CA LEU A 5 9.44 24.62 -20.78
C LEU A 5 10.33 23.37 -20.71
N LEU A 6 10.81 22.87 -21.84
CA LEU A 6 11.75 21.73 -21.90
C LEU A 6 13.06 21.98 -21.14
N ARG A 7 13.49 23.24 -21.03
CA ARG A 7 14.65 23.65 -20.23
C ARG A 7 14.34 23.83 -18.74
N GLY A 8 13.12 23.51 -18.31
CA GLY A 8 12.67 23.61 -16.92
C GLY A 8 12.12 24.98 -16.52
N ALA A 9 11.91 25.91 -17.47
CA ALA A 9 11.24 27.16 -17.14
C ALA A 9 9.78 26.88 -16.77
N SER A 10 9.26 27.58 -15.75
CA SER A 10 7.82 27.56 -15.47
C SER A 10 7.05 28.27 -16.59
N PRO A 11 5.75 27.97 -16.79
CA PRO A 11 4.93 28.69 -17.78
C PRO A 11 4.94 30.21 -17.59
N ALA A 12 4.91 30.69 -16.36
CA ALA A 12 5.01 32.11 -16.05
C ALA A 12 6.38 32.71 -16.44
N ALA A 13 7.49 32.03 -16.10
CA ALA A 13 8.82 32.49 -16.46
C ALA A 13 9.04 32.49 -17.98
N ALA A 14 8.53 31.47 -18.67
CA ALA A 14 8.61 31.36 -20.12
C ALA A 14 7.76 32.45 -20.82
N CYS A 15 6.59 32.78 -20.29
CA CYS A 15 5.78 33.91 -20.76
C CYS A 15 6.53 35.24 -20.60
N GLN A 16 7.12 35.49 -19.43
CA GLN A 16 7.90 36.69 -19.16
C GLN A 16 9.08 36.85 -20.12
N GLN A 17 9.85 35.79 -20.35
CA GLN A 17 11.00 35.82 -21.27
C GLN A 17 10.62 36.08 -22.73
N LEU A 18 9.39 35.69 -23.12
CA LEU A 18 8.89 35.89 -24.48
C LEU A 18 8.07 37.18 -24.63
N GLY A 19 7.92 37.98 -23.57
CA GLY A 19 7.06 39.16 -23.57
C GLY A 19 5.58 38.85 -23.77
N LEU A 20 5.16 37.63 -23.41
CA LEU A 20 3.78 37.16 -23.56
C LEU A 20 3.02 37.29 -22.24
N SER A 21 1.72 37.55 -22.33
CA SER A 21 0.83 37.48 -21.17
C SER A 21 0.57 36.01 -20.79
N PRO A 22 0.69 35.64 -19.51
CA PRO A 22 0.30 34.30 -19.03
C PRO A 22 -1.16 33.95 -19.37
N PHE A 23 -2.07 34.93 -19.30
CA PHE A 23 -3.48 34.72 -19.65
C PHE A 23 -3.68 34.45 -21.15
N ALA A 24 -2.94 35.15 -22.00
CA ALA A 24 -2.99 34.92 -23.44
C ALA A 24 -2.47 33.51 -23.79
N TRP A 25 -1.43 33.05 -23.09
CA TRP A 25 -0.92 31.69 -23.21
C TRP A 25 -1.94 30.65 -22.77
N ILE A 26 -2.59 30.82 -21.61
CA ILE A 26 -3.65 29.91 -21.13
C ILE A 26 -4.78 29.81 -22.15
N ARG A 27 -5.30 30.95 -22.62
CA ARG A 27 -6.36 30.96 -23.63
C ARG A 27 -5.95 30.22 -24.91
N THR A 28 -4.70 30.39 -25.34
CA THR A 28 -4.18 29.70 -26.54
C THR A 28 -4.05 28.19 -26.31
N LEU A 29 -3.76 27.75 -25.08
CA LEU A 29 -3.80 26.33 -24.71
C LEU A 29 -5.21 25.76 -24.73
N ASP A 30 -6.22 26.52 -24.34
CA ASP A 30 -7.62 26.10 -24.39
C ASP A 30 -8.08 25.93 -25.84
N ASP A 31 -7.77 26.92 -26.68
CA ASP A 31 -8.18 26.99 -28.08
C ASP A 31 -7.44 26.00 -28.99
N SER A 32 -6.25 25.50 -28.59
CA SER A 32 -5.38 24.67 -29.43
C SER A 32 -5.08 23.30 -28.82
N GLU A 33 -5.84 22.29 -29.24
CA GLU A 33 -5.62 20.88 -28.86
C GLU A 33 -4.18 20.39 -29.13
N PRO A 34 -3.57 20.64 -30.31
CA PRO A 34 -2.20 20.19 -30.56
C PRO A 34 -1.18 20.82 -29.60
N LEU A 35 -1.37 22.08 -29.24
CA LEU A 35 -0.47 22.79 -28.33
C LEU A 35 -0.62 22.28 -26.90
N ARG A 36 -1.85 22.01 -26.46
CA ARG A 36 -2.16 21.39 -25.18
C ARG A 36 -1.50 20.02 -25.04
N HIS A 37 -1.66 19.16 -26.05
CA HIS A 37 -1.00 17.85 -26.07
C HIS A 37 0.51 17.94 -25.97
N ARG A 38 1.14 18.82 -26.77
CA ARG A 38 2.60 19.01 -26.73
C ARG A 38 3.07 19.53 -25.37
N THR A 39 2.32 20.47 -24.77
CA THR A 39 2.64 21.04 -23.46
C THR A 39 2.51 19.98 -22.36
N ALA A 40 1.46 19.16 -22.39
CA ALA A 40 1.27 18.04 -21.47
C ALA A 40 2.40 17.00 -21.60
N ALA A 41 2.79 16.65 -22.83
CA ALA A 41 3.90 15.72 -23.06
C ALA A 41 5.23 16.24 -22.49
N VAL A 42 5.52 17.54 -22.66
CA VAL A 42 6.70 18.17 -22.05
C VAL A 42 6.66 18.08 -20.52
N GLN A 43 5.51 18.39 -19.91
CA GLN A 43 5.34 18.30 -18.46
C GLN A 43 5.50 16.88 -17.95
N GLN A 44 4.96 15.87 -18.64
CA GLN A 44 5.13 14.46 -18.28
C GLN A 44 6.59 14.04 -18.31
N LEU A 45 7.33 14.42 -19.37
CA LEU A 45 8.76 14.12 -19.49
C LEU A 45 9.57 14.75 -18.36
N LEU A 46 9.33 16.03 -18.04
CA LEU A 46 10.02 16.72 -16.95
C LEU A 46 9.68 16.10 -15.59
N THR A 47 8.42 15.74 -15.37
CA THR A 47 7.97 15.06 -14.16
C THR A 47 8.70 13.73 -14.00
N GLY A 48 8.79 12.92 -15.05
CA GLY A 48 9.54 11.66 -15.04
C GLY A 48 11.02 11.84 -14.69
N ASN A 49 11.66 12.89 -15.21
CA ASN A 49 13.05 13.21 -14.88
C ASN A 49 13.23 13.61 -13.41
N VAL A 50 12.33 14.45 -12.89
CA VAL A 50 12.35 14.85 -11.47
C VAL A 50 12.11 13.65 -10.57
N LEU A 51 11.16 12.78 -10.91
CA LEU A 51 10.90 11.54 -10.18
C LEU A 51 12.12 10.62 -10.15
N ALA A 52 12.76 10.40 -11.29
CA ALA A 52 13.96 9.56 -11.37
C ALA A 52 15.14 10.14 -10.57
N ALA A 53 15.27 11.48 -10.51
CA ALA A 53 16.27 12.15 -9.69
C ALA A 53 15.92 12.07 -8.19
N ALA A 54 14.67 12.30 -7.82
CA ALA A 54 14.18 12.20 -6.44
C ALA A 54 14.33 10.78 -5.90
N TYR A 55 13.99 9.76 -6.69
CA TYR A 55 14.20 8.35 -6.33
C TYR A 55 15.67 8.05 -6.05
N ARG A 56 16.57 8.49 -6.94
CA ARG A 56 18.02 8.30 -6.74
C ARG A 56 18.53 9.00 -5.49
N ALA A 57 18.11 10.24 -5.26
CA ALA A 57 18.48 10.99 -4.05
C ALA A 57 17.93 10.32 -2.77
N ALA A 58 16.70 9.78 -2.82
CA ALA A 58 16.13 9.01 -1.73
C ALA A 58 16.97 7.75 -1.44
N MET A 59 17.38 7.01 -2.47
CA MET A 59 18.22 5.80 -2.32
C MET A 59 19.62 6.11 -1.78
N GLN A 60 20.13 7.31 -2.02
CA GLN A 60 21.41 7.77 -1.48
C GLN A 60 21.34 8.26 -0.02
N GLY A 61 20.18 8.16 0.64
CA GLY A 61 20.04 8.46 2.07
C GLY A 61 19.56 9.87 2.39
N ALA A 62 19.09 10.66 1.42
CA ALA A 62 18.55 11.98 1.69
C ALA A 62 17.17 11.88 2.39
N ALA A 63 17.15 11.95 3.72
CA ALA A 63 15.96 11.71 4.54
C ALA A 63 14.74 12.59 4.19
N SER A 64 14.96 13.86 3.83
CA SER A 64 13.89 14.76 3.40
C SER A 64 13.23 14.31 2.09
N ILE A 65 14.03 13.81 1.15
CA ILE A 65 13.55 13.30 -0.14
C ILE A 65 12.93 11.92 0.01
N GLN A 66 13.44 11.06 0.90
CA GLN A 66 12.78 9.80 1.27
C GLN A 66 11.39 10.05 1.86
N SER A 67 11.27 10.99 2.79
CA SER A 67 9.98 11.35 3.38
C SER A 67 9.00 11.90 2.34
N LEU A 68 9.48 12.80 1.46
CA LEU A 68 8.69 13.32 0.34
C LEU A 68 8.25 12.20 -0.61
N TRP A 69 9.17 11.28 -0.96
CA TRP A 69 8.89 10.16 -1.85
C TRP A 69 7.78 9.26 -1.32
N LEU A 70 7.86 8.89 -0.05
CA LEU A 70 6.85 8.04 0.59
C LEU A 70 5.48 8.73 0.68
N LYS A 71 5.46 10.04 0.95
CA LYS A 71 4.20 10.80 1.09
C LYS A 71 3.51 11.09 -0.25
N THR A 72 4.29 11.35 -1.30
CA THR A 72 3.76 11.93 -2.54
C THR A 72 3.73 10.94 -3.69
N PHE A 73 4.64 9.98 -3.74
CA PHE A 73 4.82 9.09 -4.90
C PHE A 73 4.58 7.61 -4.59
N ASN A 74 4.62 7.19 -3.32
CA ASN A 74 4.25 5.84 -2.89
C ASN A 74 2.74 5.67 -2.65
N THR A 75 1.91 6.53 -3.23
CA THR A 75 0.47 6.28 -3.37
C THR A 75 0.25 5.44 -4.62
N ARG A 76 0.73 4.19 -4.61
CA ARG A 76 -0.01 3.17 -5.36
C ARG A 76 -1.43 3.25 -4.78
N PRO A 77 -2.52 3.34 -5.56
CA PRO A 77 -3.74 2.78 -5.02
C PRO A 77 -3.30 1.38 -4.60
N ALA A 78 -3.51 1.01 -3.34
CA ALA A 78 -3.72 -0.39 -3.10
C ALA A 78 -4.71 -0.78 -4.19
N GLU A 79 -4.32 -1.66 -5.13
CA GLU A 79 -5.34 -2.48 -5.78
C GLU A 79 -6.28 -2.83 -4.63
N GLU A 80 -7.55 -2.46 -4.76
CA GLU A 80 -8.56 -2.90 -3.81
C GLU A 80 -8.43 -4.42 -3.79
N ALA A 81 -7.61 -4.91 -2.87
CA ALA A 81 -7.54 -6.31 -2.54
C ALA A 81 -9.00 -6.59 -2.19
N PRO A 82 -9.67 -7.47 -2.95
CA PRO A 82 -11.11 -7.63 -2.89
C PRO A 82 -11.48 -7.71 -1.43
N ALA A 83 -12.21 -6.71 -0.93
CA ALA A 83 -12.31 -6.35 0.48
C ALA A 83 -12.12 -7.61 1.33
N ALA A 84 -10.88 -7.85 1.76
CA ALA A 84 -10.61 -9.00 2.59
C ALA A 84 -11.43 -8.69 3.81
N THR A 85 -12.53 -9.42 3.99
CA THR A 85 -13.31 -9.37 5.22
C THR A 85 -12.25 -9.41 6.32
N PRO A 86 -12.18 -8.38 7.20
CA PRO A 86 -11.12 -8.32 8.18
C PRO A 86 -11.26 -9.58 9.02
N HIS A 87 -10.48 -10.59 8.68
CA HIS A 87 -10.38 -11.80 9.47
C HIS A 87 -9.65 -11.33 10.70
N THR A 88 -10.41 -11.18 11.79
CA THR A 88 -9.78 -10.98 13.08
C THR A 88 -8.89 -12.20 13.33
N PHE A 89 -7.85 -12.01 14.14
CA PHE A 89 -7.02 -13.14 14.56
C PHE A 89 -7.89 -14.25 15.20
N ASP A 90 -9.03 -13.88 15.78
CA ASP A 90 -10.03 -14.78 16.34
C ASP A 90 -10.76 -15.61 15.26
N ASP A 91 -11.13 -15.02 14.11
CA ASP A 91 -11.75 -15.74 12.99
C ASP A 91 -10.85 -16.85 12.41
N TYR A 92 -9.54 -16.70 12.56
CA TYR A 92 -8.57 -17.71 12.16
C TYR A 92 -8.60 -18.91 13.10
N PHE A 93 -8.68 -18.70 14.42
CA PHE A 93 -8.78 -19.78 15.40
C PHE A 93 -10.08 -20.59 15.26
N ASP A 94 -11.20 -19.93 14.98
CA ASP A 94 -12.50 -20.59 14.83
C ASP A 94 -12.57 -21.54 13.62
N ARG A 95 -11.66 -21.39 12.66
CA ARG A 95 -11.56 -22.24 11.46
C ARG A 95 -10.60 -23.41 11.63
N LEU A 96 -9.73 -23.37 12.65
CA LEU A 96 -8.78 -24.45 12.91
C LEU A 96 -9.48 -25.58 13.65
N SER A 97 -9.26 -26.81 13.19
CA SER A 97 -9.65 -27.98 13.97
C SER A 97 -8.87 -28.04 15.29
N ARG A 98 -9.43 -28.73 16.29
CA ARG A 98 -8.78 -28.89 17.61
C ARG A 98 -7.33 -29.36 17.52
N ASN A 99 -7.03 -30.26 16.58
CA ASN A 99 -5.67 -30.77 16.39
C ASN A 99 -4.73 -29.71 15.79
N GLU A 100 -5.22 -28.88 14.87
CA GLU A 100 -4.45 -27.79 14.27
C GLU A 100 -4.19 -26.67 15.28
N LEU A 101 -5.14 -26.39 16.17
CA LEU A 101 -4.95 -25.47 17.30
C LEU A 101 -3.81 -25.92 18.23
N PHE A 102 -3.75 -27.21 18.57
CA PHE A 102 -2.68 -27.74 19.41
C PHE A 102 -1.31 -27.73 18.73
N GLN A 103 -1.26 -27.97 17.42
CA GLN A 103 -0.02 -27.84 16.65
C GLN A 103 0.47 -26.38 16.61
N LEU A 104 -0.44 -25.42 16.41
CA LEU A 104 -0.11 -24.00 16.43
C LEU A 104 0.36 -23.56 17.82
N ALA A 105 -0.30 -23.99 18.89
CA ALA A 105 0.09 -23.69 20.27
C ALA A 105 1.52 -24.18 20.58
N ARG A 106 1.86 -25.41 20.18
CA ARG A 106 3.22 -25.95 20.31
C ARG A 106 4.24 -25.16 19.50
N ALA A 107 3.91 -24.79 18.26
CA ALA A 107 4.79 -23.98 17.40
C ALA A 107 5.06 -22.59 18.00
N MET A 108 4.10 -22.04 18.75
CA MET A 108 4.22 -20.77 19.47
C MET A 108 4.89 -20.91 20.85
N GLY A 109 5.33 -22.12 21.24
CA GLY A 109 6.00 -22.38 22.52
C GLY A 109 5.06 -22.41 23.73
N VAL A 110 3.76 -22.57 23.50
CA VAL A 110 2.77 -22.75 24.58
C VAL A 110 2.82 -24.21 25.02
N ASP A 111 3.07 -24.44 26.32
CA ASP A 111 3.08 -25.76 26.91
C ASP A 111 1.63 -26.25 27.08
N VAL A 112 1.21 -27.19 26.23
CA VAL A 112 -0.15 -27.76 26.25
C VAL A 112 -0.12 -29.07 27.05
N PRO A 113 -0.84 -29.14 28.19
CA PRO A 113 -0.89 -30.35 29.00
C PRO A 113 -1.43 -31.56 28.22
N PRO A 114 -0.82 -32.74 28.37
CA PRO A 114 -1.15 -33.94 27.59
C PRO A 114 -2.58 -34.47 27.86
N GLU A 115 -3.24 -34.03 28.92
CA GLU A 115 -4.63 -34.40 29.24
C GLU A 115 -5.65 -33.82 28.24
N LEU A 116 -5.25 -32.81 27.45
CA LEU A 116 -6.09 -32.15 26.43
C LEU A 116 -5.94 -32.75 25.02
N ASP A 117 -4.89 -33.54 24.79
CA ASP A 117 -4.62 -34.26 23.53
C ASP A 117 -5.45 -35.55 23.39
N ALA A 118 -6.05 -36.04 24.47
CA ALA A 118 -6.82 -37.27 24.47
C ALA A 118 -8.22 -37.07 23.90
N THR A 119 -8.47 -37.65 22.73
CA THR A 119 -9.82 -37.94 22.20
C THR A 119 -10.68 -38.58 23.31
N PRO A 120 -11.96 -38.18 23.48
CA PRO A 120 -12.81 -38.70 24.54
C PRO A 120 -12.88 -40.23 24.49
N ALA A 121 -12.53 -40.88 25.61
CA ALA A 121 -12.75 -42.30 25.79
C ALA A 121 -14.23 -42.63 25.56
N PRO A 122 -14.57 -43.75 24.87
CA PRO A 122 -15.95 -44.17 24.72
C PRO A 122 -16.58 -44.36 26.09
N ALA A 123 -17.76 -43.79 26.29
CA ALA A 123 -18.54 -43.90 27.51
C ALA A 123 -18.77 -45.37 27.87
N GLY A 124 -17.99 -45.87 28.83
CA GLY A 124 -18.06 -47.23 29.32
C GLY A 124 -17.67 -47.27 30.79
N GLN A 125 -18.67 -47.57 31.63
CA GLN A 125 -18.60 -47.95 33.05
C GLN A 125 -18.62 -46.82 34.09
N ARG A 126 -19.85 -46.54 34.59
CA ARG A 126 -20.05 -46.12 35.98
C ARG A 126 -19.85 -47.35 36.88
N PRO A 127 -19.00 -47.30 37.93
CA PRO A 127 -19.15 -48.21 39.06
C PRO A 127 -20.34 -47.74 39.93
N GLN A 128 -21.29 -48.64 40.21
CA GLN A 128 -22.35 -48.42 41.20
C GLN A 128 -21.75 -48.37 42.61
N PRO A 129 -22.21 -47.48 43.51
CA PRO A 129 -21.87 -47.55 44.92
C PRO A 129 -22.64 -48.70 45.61
N PRO A 130 -22.04 -49.36 46.62
CA PRO A 130 -22.66 -50.49 47.31
C PRO A 130 -23.87 -50.04 48.13
N GLY A 131 -24.97 -50.80 47.99
CA GLY A 131 -26.21 -50.56 48.70
C GLY A 131 -26.12 -50.85 50.20
N LEU A 132 -26.91 -50.11 50.98
CA LEU A 132 -27.25 -50.42 52.36
C LEU A 132 -28.64 -51.06 52.37
N SER A 133 -28.68 -52.34 52.76
CA SER A 133 -29.67 -52.84 53.73
C SER A 133 -28.96 -52.96 55.07
#